data_AF-A0A075HB08-F1
#
_entry.id   AF-A0A075HB08-F1
#
_cell.length_a   1.000
_cell.length_b   1.000
_cell.length_c   1.000
_cell.angle_alpha   90.00
_cell.angle_beta   90.00
_cell.angle_gamma   90.00
#
_symmetry.space_group_name_H-M   'P 1'
#
loop_
_entity.id
_entity.type
_entity.pdbx_description
1 polymer ?
#
loop_
_entity_poly.entity_id
_entity_poly.type
_entity_poly.pdbx_seq_one_letter_code
_entity_poly.pdbx_strand_id
1 'polypeptide(L)'
;TEHFAAQSEKSSLPLKLALSKNAFVLDGWVPEKECEGLKTSLDGLNVDIQLESSDDEPPVKLDNPPVVRPFEFFTKLYGIPKHRELDPSALLFFGYPLFFGLMIGDLGYGFFYFLLGHFLVRNYSHSDELLQLGKIIRLAGFSAFFFGTILFAEAFGFAIPMLNHEYVLHKSDSADVGFFLLATGGIGLFYVTLGLAMGFYNALNMHNLKHAVQEKLSWIMILWGGLLFIPPWLFNNSLLGSRLGLSDEIELWGGLAAFLVGLTLAISAEGIVALVEVPSVFVQVISYVRIAALGVADYGLAHAFNGMAAGHYEAFMGGATLSIVFALVIFVVGQLVVFTLGLIGSGINSLRLQYVECFPKFFVGGGTDYTPFGYTRKYTHETETTV
;
A
#
# COMPACT_ATOMS: atom_id res chain seq x y z
N THR A 1 -14.09 -12.32 29.93
CA THR A 1 -13.33 -11.06 29.95
C THR A 1 -14.14 -9.91 29.38
N GLU A 2 -14.83 -10.07 28.24
CA GLU A 2 -15.70 -9.04 27.64
C GLU A 2 -16.81 -8.51 28.57
N HIS A 3 -17.45 -9.38 29.36
CA HIS A 3 -18.47 -8.96 30.34
C HIS A 3 -17.92 -7.97 31.39
N PHE A 4 -16.72 -8.22 31.91
CA PHE A 4 -16.08 -7.35 32.90
C PHE A 4 -15.60 -6.03 32.29
N ALA A 5 -15.14 -6.07 31.03
CA ALA A 5 -14.79 -4.85 30.31
C ALA A 5 -16.03 -3.97 30.04
N ALA A 6 -17.15 -4.58 29.62
CA ALA A 6 -18.43 -3.88 29.46
C ALA A 6 -18.97 -3.32 30.79
N GLN A 7 -18.79 -4.04 31.90
CA GLN A 7 -19.20 -3.57 33.23
C GLN A 7 -18.29 -2.44 33.75
N SER A 8 -16.98 -2.51 33.47
CA SER A 8 -16.04 -1.42 33.75
C SER A 8 -16.39 -0.16 32.96
N GLU A 9 -16.73 -0.31 31.68
CA GLU A 9 -17.10 0.80 30.82
C GLU A 9 -18.43 1.44 31.26
N LYS A 10 -19.44 0.63 31.61
CA LYS A 10 -20.68 1.10 32.27
C LYS A 10 -20.40 1.84 33.58
N SER A 11 -19.41 1.41 34.35
CA SER A 11 -19.03 2.06 35.60
C SER A 11 -18.26 3.38 35.39
N SER A 12 -17.67 3.57 34.20
CA SER A 12 -16.98 4.81 33.81
C SER A 12 -17.92 5.86 33.20
N LEU A 13 -19.14 5.47 32.81
CA LEU A 13 -20.15 6.37 32.24
C LEU A 13 -20.46 7.61 33.10
N PRO A 14 -20.59 7.53 34.44
CA PRO A 14 -20.88 8.71 35.24
C PRO A 14 -19.80 9.79 35.18
N LEU A 15 -18.57 9.45 34.76
CA LEU A 15 -17.46 10.38 34.59
C LEU A 15 -17.45 11.08 33.21
N LYS A 16 -18.18 10.54 32.23
CA LYS A 16 -18.24 11.05 30.85
C LYS A 16 -19.55 11.79 30.55
N LEU A 17 -20.52 11.76 31.47
CA LEU A 17 -21.85 12.33 31.30
C LEU A 17 -22.01 13.57 32.17
N ALA A 18 -22.65 14.60 31.62
CA ALA A 18 -23.11 15.72 32.42
C ALA A 18 -24.38 15.28 33.16
N LEU A 19 -24.26 15.10 34.48
CA LEU A 19 -25.33 14.62 35.35
C LEU A 19 -25.97 15.76 36.14
N SER A 20 -27.30 15.85 36.10
CA SER A 20 -28.11 16.60 37.07
C SER A 20 -28.90 15.63 37.97
N LYS A 21 -29.63 16.16 38.96
CA LYS A 21 -30.44 15.32 39.87
C LYS A 21 -31.53 14.50 39.16
N ASN A 22 -32.04 15.00 38.03
CA ASN A 22 -33.22 14.44 37.35
C ASN A 22 -33.01 14.18 35.84
N ALA A 23 -31.86 14.55 35.28
CA ALA A 23 -31.56 14.44 33.85
C ALA A 23 -30.08 14.18 33.62
N PHE A 24 -29.76 13.47 32.55
CA PHE A 24 -28.40 13.27 32.06
C PHE A 24 -28.32 13.81 30.62
N VAL A 25 -27.18 14.39 30.27
CA VAL A 25 -26.88 14.82 28.89
C VAL A 25 -25.71 13.99 28.38
N LEU A 26 -25.86 13.48 27.16
CA LEU A 26 -24.86 12.68 26.45
C LEU A 26 -24.63 13.33 25.09
N ASP A 27 -23.43 13.90 24.93
CA ASP A 27 -22.98 14.44 23.65
C ASP A 27 -22.04 13.45 22.99
N GLY A 28 -22.25 13.21 21.70
CA GLY A 28 -21.47 12.23 20.96
C GLY A 28 -21.73 12.28 19.47
N TRP A 29 -20.77 11.76 18.72
CA TRP A 29 -20.84 11.72 17.27
C TRP A 29 -21.49 10.42 16.81
N VAL A 30 -22.43 10.53 15.86
CA VAL A 30 -23.10 9.39 15.24
C VAL A 30 -23.04 9.56 13.72
N PRO A 31 -22.70 8.50 12.95
CA PRO A 31 -22.76 8.55 11.50
C PRO A 31 -24.19 8.85 11.03
N GLU A 32 -24.33 9.73 10.04
CA GLU A 32 -25.64 10.14 9.51
C GLU A 32 -26.52 8.96 9.08
N LYS A 33 -25.89 7.90 8.51
CA LYS A 33 -26.56 6.65 8.11
C LYS A 33 -27.17 5.87 9.28
N GLU A 34 -26.65 6.04 10.50
CA GLU A 34 -27.09 5.32 11.71
C GLU A 34 -28.04 6.15 12.58
N CYS A 35 -28.26 7.43 12.25
CA CYS A 35 -29.15 8.33 12.99
C CYS A 35 -30.60 7.85 13.02
N GLU A 36 -31.13 7.32 11.92
CA GLU A 36 -32.52 6.80 11.87
C GLU A 36 -32.70 5.53 12.71
N GLY A 37 -31.71 4.63 12.68
CA GLY A 37 -31.69 3.42 13.50
C GLY A 37 -31.62 3.75 15.00
N LEU A 38 -30.86 4.80 15.35
CA LEU A 38 -30.76 5.29 16.72
C LEU A 38 -32.10 5.86 17.22
N LYS A 39 -32.78 6.72 16.43
CA LYS A 39 -34.09 7.27 16.77
C LYS A 39 -35.12 6.16 17.00
N THR A 40 -35.19 5.18 16.09
CA THR A 40 -36.10 4.04 16.20
C THR A 40 -35.84 3.20 17.45
N SER A 41 -34.57 3.02 17.82
CA SER A 41 -34.18 2.26 19.02
C SER A 41 -34.47 3.01 20.33
N LEU A 42 -34.58 4.34 20.27
CA LEU A 42 -34.79 5.22 21.41
C LEU A 42 -36.25 5.68 21.59
N ASP A 43 -37.14 5.45 20.62
CA ASP A 43 -38.57 5.82 20.67
C ASP A 43 -39.34 5.23 21.88
N GLY A 44 -38.76 4.25 22.59
CA GLY A 44 -39.30 3.69 23.83
C GLY A 44 -38.81 4.36 25.13
N LEU A 45 -37.89 5.33 25.04
CA LEU A 45 -37.30 6.04 26.18
C LEU A 45 -37.64 7.53 26.10
N ASN A 46 -37.90 8.18 27.24
CA ASN A 46 -38.11 9.63 27.31
C ASN A 46 -36.78 10.39 27.07
N VAL A 47 -36.32 10.42 25.82
CA VAL A 47 -35.07 11.07 25.40
C VAL A 47 -35.39 12.09 24.32
N ASP A 48 -34.93 13.33 24.49
CA ASP A 48 -34.94 14.36 23.45
C ASP A 48 -33.61 14.30 22.69
N ILE A 49 -33.65 14.18 21.36
CA ILE A 49 -32.45 14.09 20.52
C ILE A 49 -32.32 15.38 19.73
N GLN A 50 -31.32 16.18 20.07
CA GLN A 50 -31.00 17.41 19.34
C GLN A 50 -29.79 17.15 18.44
N LEU A 51 -29.94 17.45 17.14
CA LEU A 51 -28.86 17.40 16.18
C LEU A 51 -28.21 18.79 16.12
N GLU A 52 -27.02 18.91 16.69
CA GLU A 52 -26.24 20.14 16.65
C GLU A 52 -25.16 20.05 15.58
N SER A 53 -25.06 21.08 14.74
CA SER A 53 -23.92 21.24 13.83
C SER A 53 -22.84 22.02 14.56
N SER A 54 -21.85 21.32 15.12
CA SER A 54 -20.68 21.96 15.72
C SER A 54 -19.56 22.18 14.68
N ASP A 55 -18.70 23.16 14.97
CA ASP A 55 -17.48 23.45 14.20
C ASP A 55 -16.28 22.59 14.65
N ASP A 56 -16.50 21.70 15.62
CA ASP A 56 -15.51 20.77 16.14
C ASP A 56 -15.19 19.68 15.11
N GLU A 57 -13.93 19.24 15.03
CA GLU A 57 -13.52 18.18 14.11
C GLU A 57 -14.16 16.83 14.52
N PRO A 58 -15.07 16.27 13.69
CA PRO A 58 -15.71 14.99 14.00
C PRO A 58 -14.73 13.82 13.89
N PRO A 59 -14.95 12.73 14.65
CA PRO A 59 -14.18 11.50 14.52
C PRO A 59 -14.41 10.86 13.14
N VAL A 60 -13.43 10.07 12.73
CA VAL A 60 -13.34 9.51 11.38
C VAL A 60 -13.72 8.04 11.41
N LYS A 61 -14.82 7.70 10.74
CA LYS A 61 -15.24 6.31 10.49
C LYS A 61 -14.89 5.96 9.04
N LEU A 62 -13.93 5.08 8.85
CA LEU A 62 -13.57 4.56 7.53
C LEU A 62 -14.71 3.65 7.02
N ASP A 63 -15.30 4.00 5.88
CA ASP A 63 -16.38 3.26 5.23
C ASP A 63 -15.90 2.70 3.88
N ASN A 64 -14.98 1.74 3.94
CA ASN A 64 -14.45 1.11 2.74
C ASN A 64 -15.23 -0.14 2.29
N PRO A 65 -15.26 -0.43 0.98
CA PRO A 65 -15.76 -1.69 0.45
C PRO A 65 -15.07 -2.90 1.13
N PRO A 66 -15.74 -4.07 1.23
CA PRO A 66 -15.23 -5.23 1.96
C PRO A 66 -13.89 -5.76 1.44
N VAL A 67 -13.56 -5.46 0.19
CA VAL A 67 -12.30 -5.82 -0.47
C VAL A 67 -11.14 -4.90 -0.05
N VAL A 68 -11.42 -3.62 0.19
CA VAL A 68 -10.44 -2.58 0.58
C VAL A 68 -10.27 -2.53 2.11
N ARG A 69 -11.32 -2.85 2.88
CA ARG A 69 -11.33 -2.84 4.36
C ARG A 69 -10.09 -3.47 5.03
N PRO A 70 -9.51 -4.59 4.57
CA PRO A 70 -8.30 -5.14 5.19
C PRO A 70 -7.11 -4.17 5.19
N PHE A 71 -7.03 -3.28 4.21
CA PHE A 71 -5.94 -2.30 4.07
C PHE A 71 -6.08 -1.11 5.02
N GLU A 72 -7.24 -0.92 5.66
CA GLU A 72 -7.41 0.06 6.74
C GLU A 72 -6.44 -0.21 7.90
N PHE A 73 -6.05 -1.47 8.11
CA PHE A 73 -5.02 -1.84 9.09
C PHE A 73 -3.73 -1.05 8.86
N PHE A 74 -3.24 -1.03 7.62
CA PHE A 74 -2.02 -0.31 7.25
C PHE A 74 -2.21 1.19 7.36
N THR A 75 -3.36 1.72 6.93
CA THR A 75 -3.69 3.14 7.12
C THR A 75 -3.62 3.52 8.59
N LYS A 76 -4.27 2.78 9.49
CA LYS A 76 -4.28 3.05 10.93
C LYS A 76 -2.89 2.96 11.57
N LEU A 77 -2.00 2.09 11.07
CA LEU A 77 -0.61 2.03 11.54
C LEU A 77 0.20 3.27 11.17
N TYR A 78 -0.12 3.92 10.05
CA TYR A 78 0.52 5.17 9.65
C TYR A 78 -0.09 6.38 10.37
N GLY A 79 -1.41 6.48 10.35
CA GLY A 79 -2.17 7.55 10.98
C GLY A 79 -3.61 7.61 10.47
N ILE A 80 -4.49 8.21 11.26
CA ILE A 80 -5.91 8.37 10.88
C ILE A 80 -6.04 9.64 10.02
N PRO A 81 -6.66 9.56 8.83
CA PRO A 81 -6.90 10.73 7.98
C PRO A 81 -7.83 11.72 8.68
N LYS A 82 -7.78 13.01 8.33
CA LYS A 82 -8.81 13.95 8.78
C LYS A 82 -10.15 13.68 8.12
N HIS A 83 -11.23 14.16 8.73
CA HIS A 83 -12.60 13.88 8.26
C HIS A 83 -12.88 14.27 6.80
N ARG A 84 -12.21 15.32 6.29
CA ARG A 84 -12.38 15.79 4.90
C ARG A 84 -11.23 15.38 3.98
N GLU A 85 -10.29 14.58 4.46
CA GLU A 85 -9.17 14.08 3.65
C GLU A 85 -9.56 12.81 2.90
N LEU A 86 -8.87 12.57 1.78
CA LEU A 86 -9.00 11.33 1.03
C LEU A 86 -8.37 10.16 1.81
N ASP A 87 -9.09 9.04 1.87
CA ASP A 87 -8.60 7.82 2.49
C ASP A 87 -7.52 7.14 1.60
N PRO A 88 -6.29 6.92 2.12
CA PRO A 88 -5.23 6.21 1.41
C PRO A 88 -5.47 4.70 1.26
N SER A 89 -6.47 4.12 1.95
CA SER A 89 -6.71 2.67 1.98
C SER A 89 -6.97 2.07 0.60
N ALA A 90 -7.65 2.80 -0.28
CA ALA A 90 -7.88 2.36 -1.66
C ALA A 90 -6.58 2.30 -2.48
N LEU A 91 -5.65 3.25 -2.25
CA LEU A 91 -4.34 3.23 -2.88
C LEU A 91 -3.52 2.03 -2.40
N LEU A 92 -3.57 1.74 -1.09
CA LEU A 92 -2.96 0.56 -0.48
C LEU A 92 -3.49 -0.73 -1.08
N PHE A 93 -4.80 -0.83 -1.27
CA PHE A 93 -5.45 -1.99 -1.87
C PHE A 93 -4.89 -2.32 -3.26
N PHE A 94 -4.66 -1.32 -4.11
CA PHE A 94 -4.07 -1.55 -5.44
C PHE A 94 -2.55 -1.67 -5.41
N GLY A 95 -1.86 -0.77 -4.70
CA GLY A 95 -0.41 -0.66 -4.73
C GLY A 95 0.30 -1.77 -3.99
N TYR A 96 -0.21 -2.20 -2.83
CA TYR A 96 0.52 -3.16 -2.01
C TYR A 96 0.61 -4.55 -2.68
N PRO A 97 -0.51 -5.16 -3.15
CA PRO A 97 -0.42 -6.42 -3.87
C PRO A 97 0.38 -6.29 -5.17
N LEU A 98 0.29 -5.16 -5.86
CA LEU A 98 1.03 -4.91 -7.11
C LEU A 98 2.54 -4.90 -6.86
N PHE A 99 3.03 -4.09 -5.92
CA PHE A 99 4.46 -3.98 -5.65
C PHE A 99 5.02 -5.26 -5.04
N PHE A 100 4.29 -5.89 -4.11
CA PHE A 100 4.69 -7.18 -3.56
C PHE A 100 4.78 -8.26 -4.66
N GLY A 101 3.80 -8.29 -5.56
CA GLY A 101 3.76 -9.23 -6.68
C GLY A 101 4.90 -9.03 -7.67
N LEU A 102 5.24 -7.78 -7.98
CA LEU A 102 6.38 -7.45 -8.86
C LEU A 102 7.74 -7.72 -8.22
N MET A 103 7.89 -7.50 -6.91
CA MET A 103 9.14 -7.80 -6.19
C MET A 103 9.38 -9.31 -6.18
N ILE A 104 8.46 -10.12 -5.66
CA ILE A 104 8.69 -11.57 -5.59
C ILE A 104 8.63 -12.18 -6.99
N GLY A 105 7.51 -11.98 -7.70
CA GLY A 105 7.35 -12.42 -9.09
C GLY A 105 7.74 -13.88 -9.33
N ASP A 106 7.33 -14.80 -8.46
CA ASP A 106 7.64 -16.23 -8.54
C ASP A 106 6.38 -17.04 -8.24
N LEU A 107 6.06 -17.99 -9.12
CA LEU A 107 4.87 -18.83 -9.03
C LEU A 107 4.89 -19.70 -7.78
N GLY A 108 6.04 -20.30 -7.46
CA GLY A 108 6.23 -21.17 -6.31
C GLY A 108 6.03 -20.40 -5.01
N TYR A 109 6.83 -19.35 -4.79
CA TYR A 109 6.70 -18.54 -3.58
C TYR A 109 5.32 -17.89 -3.46
N GLY A 110 4.76 -17.38 -4.57
CA GLY A 110 3.42 -16.81 -4.63
C GLY A 110 2.33 -17.78 -4.16
N PHE A 111 2.40 -19.04 -4.59
CA PHE A 111 1.49 -20.09 -4.15
C PHE A 111 1.59 -20.35 -2.64
N PHE A 112 2.81 -20.43 -2.08
CA PHE A 112 3.00 -20.63 -0.64
C PHE A 112 2.55 -19.42 0.18
N TYR A 113 2.74 -18.18 -0.30
CA TYR A 113 2.20 -16.99 0.36
C TYR A 113 0.67 -16.96 0.33
N PHE A 114 0.05 -17.35 -0.79
CA PHE A 114 -1.39 -17.48 -0.87
C PHE A 114 -1.92 -18.51 0.15
N LEU A 115 -1.26 -19.67 0.24
CA LEU A 115 -1.61 -20.71 1.20
C LEU A 115 -1.43 -20.24 2.64
N LEU A 116 -0.34 -19.55 2.95
CA LEU A 116 -0.07 -18.94 4.26
C LEU A 116 -1.17 -17.94 4.64
N GLY A 117 -1.53 -17.04 3.73
CA GLY A 117 -2.61 -16.07 3.95
C GLY A 117 -3.97 -16.76 4.15
N HIS A 118 -4.26 -17.80 3.36
CA HIS A 118 -5.49 -18.59 3.52
C HIS A 118 -5.53 -19.32 4.87
N PHE A 119 -4.41 -19.93 5.29
CA PHE A 119 -4.26 -20.58 6.59
C PHE A 119 -4.49 -19.60 7.74
N LEU A 120 -3.91 -18.40 7.65
CA LEU A 120 -4.05 -17.37 8.68
C LEU A 120 -5.50 -16.92 8.83
N VAL A 121 -6.20 -16.70 7.71
CA VAL A 121 -7.64 -16.33 7.72
C VAL A 121 -8.49 -17.43 8.35
N ARG A 122 -8.23 -18.70 8.05
CA ARG A 122 -9.03 -19.82 8.54
C ARG A 122 -8.80 -20.10 10.03
N ASN A 123 -7.54 -20.04 10.49
CA ASN A 123 -7.19 -20.46 11.84
C ASN A 123 -7.20 -19.31 12.86
N TYR A 124 -6.93 -18.09 12.41
CA TYR A 124 -6.83 -16.90 13.28
C TYR A 124 -7.99 -15.92 13.05
N SER A 125 -9.20 -16.44 12.83
CA SER A 125 -10.42 -15.63 12.79
C SER A 125 -10.78 -14.96 14.12
N HIS A 126 -10.05 -15.26 15.22
CA HIS A 126 -10.28 -14.71 16.56
C HIS A 126 -9.64 -13.34 16.81
N SER A 127 -8.70 -12.88 15.98
CA SER A 127 -8.16 -11.51 16.11
C SER A 127 -8.42 -10.75 14.82
N ASP A 128 -9.04 -9.58 14.95
CA ASP A 128 -9.38 -8.72 13.80
C ASP A 128 -8.12 -8.33 13.02
N GLU A 129 -6.99 -8.09 13.72
CA GLU A 129 -5.70 -7.73 13.11
C GLU A 129 -5.08 -8.87 12.29
N LEU A 130 -4.98 -10.09 12.85
CA LEU A 130 -4.40 -11.22 12.10
C LEU A 130 -5.31 -11.64 10.94
N LEU A 131 -6.63 -11.48 11.08
CA LEU A 131 -7.57 -11.69 10.00
C LEU A 131 -7.34 -10.68 8.86
N GLN A 132 -7.13 -9.40 9.17
CA GLN A 132 -6.83 -8.37 8.18
C GLN A 132 -5.48 -8.64 7.49
N LEU A 133 -4.42 -8.91 8.27
CA LEU A 133 -3.12 -9.27 7.75
C LEU A 133 -3.16 -10.53 6.87
N GLY A 134 -3.92 -11.55 7.26
CA GLY A 134 -4.08 -12.78 6.48
C GLY A 134 -4.77 -12.53 5.14
N LYS A 135 -5.79 -11.66 5.11
CA LYS A 135 -6.46 -11.25 3.86
C LYS A 135 -5.52 -10.50 2.93
N ILE A 136 -4.68 -9.61 3.49
CA ILE A 136 -3.67 -8.86 2.74
C ILE A 136 -2.63 -9.80 2.14
N ILE A 137 -2.01 -10.67 2.95
CA ILE A 137 -1.00 -11.64 2.50
C ILE A 137 -1.59 -12.57 1.44
N ARG A 138 -2.84 -13.00 1.59
CA ARG A 138 -3.52 -13.84 0.61
C ARG A 138 -3.65 -13.13 -0.75
N LEU A 139 -4.06 -11.87 -0.75
CA LEU A 139 -4.17 -11.07 -1.99
C LEU A 139 -2.79 -10.80 -2.61
N ALA A 140 -1.79 -10.49 -1.78
CA ALA A 140 -0.42 -10.27 -2.21
C ALA A 140 0.23 -11.54 -2.78
N GLY A 141 -0.01 -12.70 -2.16
CA GLY A 141 0.43 -14.01 -2.66
C GLY A 141 -0.24 -14.39 -3.98
N PHE A 142 -1.53 -14.09 -4.15
CA PHE A 142 -2.21 -14.25 -5.44
C PHE A 142 -1.60 -13.36 -6.53
N SER A 143 -1.28 -12.11 -6.21
CA SER A 143 -0.58 -11.20 -7.12
C SER A 143 0.82 -11.73 -7.49
N ALA A 144 1.61 -12.20 -6.52
CA ALA A 144 2.91 -12.81 -6.78
C ALA A 144 2.82 -14.07 -7.66
N PHE A 145 1.79 -14.89 -7.46
CA PHE A 145 1.51 -16.04 -8.32
C PHE A 145 1.16 -15.60 -9.76
N PHE A 146 0.34 -14.56 -9.91
CA PHE A 146 -0.05 -14.02 -11.22
C PHE A 146 1.15 -13.41 -11.98
N PHE A 147 1.95 -12.58 -11.32
CA PHE A 147 3.15 -12.01 -11.95
C PHE A 147 4.24 -13.07 -12.18
N GLY A 148 4.38 -14.04 -11.28
CA GLY A 148 5.31 -15.16 -11.47
C GLY A 148 4.93 -16.06 -12.64
N THR A 149 3.65 -16.26 -12.92
CA THR A 149 3.17 -17.06 -14.06
C THR A 149 3.27 -16.32 -15.38
N ILE A 150 2.86 -15.04 -15.43
CA ILE A 150 2.69 -14.30 -16.69
C ILE A 150 3.92 -13.49 -17.07
N LEU A 151 4.56 -12.83 -16.10
CA LEU A 151 5.64 -11.88 -16.37
C LEU A 151 7.01 -12.56 -16.39
N PHE A 152 7.27 -13.42 -15.39
CA PHE A 152 8.58 -14.06 -15.20
C PHE A 152 8.62 -15.54 -15.62
N ALA A 153 7.48 -16.23 -15.66
CA ALA A 153 7.36 -17.67 -15.93
C ALA A 153 8.32 -18.55 -15.12
N GLU A 154 8.56 -18.18 -13.86
CA GLU A 154 9.52 -18.80 -12.94
C GLU A 154 8.81 -19.39 -11.72
N ALA A 155 9.29 -20.55 -11.25
CA ALA A 155 8.90 -21.15 -9.97
C ALA A 155 10.13 -21.60 -9.19
N PHE A 156 10.24 -21.16 -7.94
CA PHE A 156 11.37 -21.44 -7.06
C PHE A 156 12.74 -21.06 -7.66
N GLY A 157 12.77 -20.05 -8.53
CA GLY A 157 13.97 -19.67 -9.29
C GLY A 157 14.34 -20.62 -10.44
N PHE A 158 13.45 -21.53 -10.84
CA PHE A 158 13.56 -22.31 -12.08
C PHE A 158 12.62 -21.74 -13.14
N ALA A 159 13.15 -21.49 -14.34
CA ALA A 159 12.32 -21.15 -15.50
C ALA A 159 11.47 -22.36 -15.91
N ILE A 160 10.17 -22.17 -16.12
CA ILE A 160 9.26 -23.23 -16.56
C ILE A 160 9.12 -23.14 -18.10
N PRO A 161 9.70 -24.08 -18.88
CA PRO A 161 9.64 -24.02 -20.35
C PRO A 161 8.22 -24.07 -20.91
N MET A 162 7.26 -24.64 -20.16
CA MET A 162 5.86 -24.78 -20.57
C MET A 162 5.06 -23.46 -20.50
N LEU A 163 5.53 -22.47 -19.73
CA LEU A 163 4.93 -21.14 -19.63
C LEU A 163 5.72 -20.08 -20.42
N ASN A 164 6.70 -20.50 -21.22
CA ASN A 164 7.55 -19.56 -21.95
C ASN A 164 6.77 -18.96 -23.13
N HIS A 165 6.40 -17.69 -23.01
CA HIS A 165 5.75 -16.88 -24.03
C HIS A 165 6.71 -15.80 -24.52
N GLU A 166 6.43 -15.22 -25.70
CA GLU A 166 7.30 -14.22 -26.38
C GLU A 166 7.58 -12.94 -25.56
N TYR A 167 6.84 -12.71 -24.46
CA TYR A 167 6.94 -11.54 -23.59
C TYR A 167 7.44 -11.84 -22.16
N VAL A 168 8.03 -13.02 -21.92
CA VAL A 168 8.57 -13.37 -20.61
C VAL A 168 9.87 -12.60 -20.36
N LEU A 169 9.90 -11.85 -19.25
CA LEU A 169 11.10 -11.20 -18.75
C LEU A 169 11.91 -12.21 -17.96
N HIS A 170 13.03 -12.65 -18.50
CA HIS A 170 13.94 -13.54 -17.78
C HIS A 170 14.80 -12.70 -16.86
N LYS A 171 14.69 -12.90 -15.54
CA LYS A 171 15.53 -12.17 -14.57
C LYS A 171 17.02 -12.52 -14.67
N SER A 172 17.36 -13.50 -15.52
CA SER A 172 18.73 -13.87 -15.88
C SER A 172 19.36 -13.00 -16.97
N ASP A 173 18.56 -12.33 -17.81
CA ASP A 173 19.10 -11.50 -18.90
C ASP A 173 19.23 -10.04 -18.49
N SER A 174 20.39 -9.47 -18.80
CA SER A 174 20.73 -8.07 -18.53
C SER A 174 19.80 -7.08 -19.24
N ALA A 175 19.28 -7.42 -20.42
CA ALA A 175 18.34 -6.58 -21.16
C ALA A 175 16.98 -6.50 -20.46
N ASP A 176 16.48 -7.63 -19.99
CA ASP A 176 15.19 -7.75 -19.30
C ASP A 176 15.23 -7.10 -17.91
N VAL A 177 16.35 -7.21 -17.20
CA VAL A 177 16.57 -6.47 -15.94
C VAL A 177 16.55 -4.95 -16.19
N GLY A 178 17.17 -4.48 -17.27
CA GLY A 178 17.13 -3.07 -17.67
C GLY A 178 15.71 -2.60 -17.99
N PHE A 179 14.94 -3.40 -18.72
CA PHE A 179 13.53 -3.10 -19.00
C PHE A 179 12.68 -3.08 -17.71
N PHE A 180 12.88 -4.03 -16.81
CA PHE A 180 12.16 -4.10 -15.54
C PHE A 180 12.48 -2.90 -14.62
N LEU A 181 13.74 -2.47 -14.58
CA LEU A 181 14.17 -1.26 -13.88
C LEU A 181 13.47 0.00 -14.43
N LEU A 182 13.39 0.11 -15.76
CA LEU A 182 12.70 1.22 -16.42
C LEU A 182 11.18 1.16 -16.19
N ALA A 183 10.57 -0.02 -16.27
CA ALA A 183 9.15 -0.24 -16.03
C ALA A 183 8.76 0.14 -14.59
N THR A 184 9.56 -0.24 -13.60
CA THR A 184 9.32 0.13 -12.18
C THR A 184 9.51 1.62 -11.93
N GLY A 185 10.45 2.28 -12.61
CA GLY A 185 10.53 3.74 -12.65
C GLY A 185 9.26 4.39 -13.21
N GLY A 186 8.69 3.82 -14.29
CA GLY A 186 7.42 4.27 -14.87
C GLY A 186 6.22 4.07 -13.94
N ILE A 187 6.17 2.95 -13.22
CA ILE A 187 5.16 2.72 -12.16
C ILE A 187 5.32 3.76 -11.04
N GLY A 188 6.56 4.07 -10.64
CA GLY A 188 6.85 5.10 -9.65
C GLY A 188 6.38 6.49 -10.09
N LEU A 189 6.64 6.85 -11.35
CA LEU A 189 6.12 8.08 -11.93
C LEU A 189 4.59 8.11 -11.84
N PHE A 190 3.92 7.05 -12.28
CA PHE A 190 2.46 6.95 -12.21
C PHE A 190 1.94 7.11 -10.78
N TYR A 191 2.52 6.40 -9.80
CA TYR A 191 2.09 6.49 -8.41
C TYR A 191 2.34 7.87 -7.78
N VAL A 192 3.49 8.48 -8.03
CA VAL A 192 3.78 9.83 -7.53
C VAL A 192 2.83 10.86 -8.17
N THR A 193 2.52 10.73 -9.46
CA THR A 193 1.54 11.59 -10.12
C THR A 193 0.13 11.41 -9.56
N LEU A 194 -0.26 10.17 -9.25
CA LEU A 194 -1.55 9.84 -8.63
C LEU A 194 -1.62 10.45 -7.22
N GLY A 195 -0.56 10.34 -6.42
CA GLY A 195 -0.45 10.99 -5.11
C GLY A 195 -0.58 12.51 -5.18
N LEU A 196 0.09 13.15 -6.15
CA LEU A 196 -0.04 14.59 -6.38
C LEU A 196 -1.44 14.99 -6.86
N ALA A 197 -2.08 14.19 -7.72
CA ALA A 197 -3.44 14.42 -8.19
C ALA A 197 -4.48 14.29 -7.07
N MET A 198 -4.32 13.30 -6.17
CA MET A 198 -5.14 13.19 -4.97
C MET A 198 -4.89 14.37 -4.02
N GLY A 199 -3.66 14.83 -3.89
CA GLY A 199 -3.32 16.03 -3.14
C GLY A 199 -3.99 17.29 -3.71
N PHE A 200 -4.06 17.42 -5.03
CA PHE A 200 -4.78 18.48 -5.71
C PHE A 200 -6.29 18.41 -5.43
N TYR A 201 -6.89 17.23 -5.50
CA TYR A 201 -8.31 17.04 -5.16
C TYR A 201 -8.61 17.38 -3.70
N ASN A 202 -7.73 16.99 -2.78
CA ASN A 202 -7.86 17.33 -1.36
C ASN A 202 -7.79 18.85 -1.15
N ALA A 203 -6.83 19.51 -1.79
CA ALA A 203 -6.66 20.96 -1.74
C ALA A 203 -7.86 21.72 -2.33
N LEU A 204 -8.52 21.18 -3.37
CA LEU A 204 -9.76 21.77 -3.92
C LEU A 204 -10.95 21.70 -2.95
N ASN A 205 -11.03 20.64 -2.14
CA ASN A 205 -12.14 20.45 -1.20
C ASN A 205 -11.95 21.20 0.12
N MET A 206 -10.70 21.52 0.50
CA MET A 206 -10.35 22.18 1.75
C MET A 206 -9.97 23.67 1.57
N HIS A 207 -9.43 24.06 0.40
CA HIS A 207 -8.93 25.42 0.13
C HIS A 207 -9.35 25.97 -1.26
N ASN A 208 -9.17 27.28 -1.46
CA ASN A 208 -9.53 27.97 -2.71
C ASN A 208 -8.72 27.46 -3.92
N LEU A 209 -9.38 27.36 -5.09
CA LEU A 209 -8.85 26.95 -6.40
C LEU A 209 -7.47 27.51 -6.76
N LYS A 210 -7.18 28.76 -6.36
CA LYS A 210 -5.92 29.43 -6.66
C LYS A 210 -4.71 28.81 -5.95
N HIS A 211 -4.87 28.39 -4.69
CA HIS A 211 -3.81 27.72 -3.93
C HIS A 211 -3.59 26.29 -4.43
N ALA A 212 -4.66 25.56 -4.75
CA ALA A 212 -4.56 24.22 -5.31
C ALA A 212 -3.79 24.18 -6.64
N VAL A 213 -4.06 25.14 -7.54
CA VAL A 213 -3.36 25.25 -8.83
C VAL A 213 -1.90 25.66 -8.65
N GLN A 214 -1.60 26.60 -7.76
CA GLN A 214 -0.23 27.08 -7.59
C GLN A 214 0.66 26.09 -6.82
N GLU A 215 0.11 25.35 -5.86
CA GLU A 215 0.87 24.40 -5.05
C GLU A 215 0.97 23.02 -5.72
N LYS A 216 -0.12 22.40 -6.20
CA LYS A 216 -0.06 20.98 -6.62
C LYS A 216 0.07 20.78 -8.13
N LEU A 217 -0.43 21.68 -8.97
CA LEU A 217 -0.25 21.57 -10.43
C LEU A 217 1.20 21.89 -10.84
N SER A 218 1.85 22.82 -10.13
CA SER A 218 3.26 23.16 -10.35
C SER A 218 4.17 21.94 -10.15
N TRP A 219 3.94 21.14 -9.10
CA TRP A 219 4.68 19.90 -8.85
C TRP A 219 4.45 18.83 -9.94
N ILE A 220 3.24 18.71 -10.49
CA ILE A 220 2.97 17.81 -11.62
C ILE A 220 3.74 18.28 -12.87
N MET A 221 3.75 19.59 -13.15
CA MET A 221 4.50 20.17 -14.26
C MET A 221 6.02 20.02 -14.10
N ILE A 222 6.55 20.18 -12.88
CA ILE A 222 7.96 19.96 -12.58
C ILE A 222 8.33 18.50 -12.83
N LEU A 223 7.49 17.56 -12.37
CA LEU A 223 7.76 16.14 -12.51
C LEU A 223 7.74 15.69 -13.99
N TRP A 224 6.69 16.01 -14.73
CA TRP A 224 6.57 15.65 -16.16
C TRP A 224 7.52 16.46 -17.05
N GLY A 225 7.70 17.75 -16.77
CA GLY A 225 8.64 18.60 -17.49
C GLY A 225 10.09 18.13 -17.30
N GLY A 226 10.47 17.79 -16.06
CA GLY A 226 11.78 17.21 -15.78
C GLY A 226 11.97 15.83 -16.41
N LEU A 227 10.93 14.99 -16.44
CA LEU A 227 11.00 13.68 -17.11
C LEU A 227 11.20 13.81 -18.62
N LEU A 228 10.60 14.79 -19.30
CA LEU A 228 10.77 15.00 -20.73
C LEU A 228 12.11 15.69 -21.04
N PHE A 229 12.61 16.51 -20.14
CA PHE A 229 13.85 17.28 -20.34
C PHE A 229 15.12 16.50 -19.97
N ILE A 230 15.16 15.87 -18.79
CA ILE A 230 16.39 15.29 -18.20
C ILE A 230 16.96 14.14 -19.05
N PRO A 231 16.18 13.14 -19.51
CA PRO A 231 16.73 11.99 -20.23
C PRO A 231 17.33 12.32 -21.60
N PRO A 232 16.68 13.11 -22.49
CA PRO A 232 17.30 13.54 -23.74
C PRO A 232 18.58 14.36 -23.50
N TRP A 233 18.59 15.22 -22.48
CA TRP A 233 19.76 16.05 -22.14
C TRP A 233 20.94 15.23 -21.57
N LEU A 234 20.66 14.26 -20.68
CA LEU A 234 21.68 13.53 -19.93
C LEU A 234 22.17 12.26 -20.66
N PHE A 235 21.27 11.54 -21.33
CA PHE A 235 21.57 10.22 -21.91
C PHE A 235 21.46 10.18 -23.44
N ASN A 236 21.11 11.31 -24.07
CA ASN A 236 20.88 11.41 -25.51
C ASN A 236 19.91 10.33 -26.03
N ASN A 237 18.96 9.94 -25.18
CA ASN A 237 17.95 8.92 -25.45
C ASN A 237 16.59 9.47 -25.02
N SER A 238 15.63 9.40 -25.94
CA SER A 238 14.24 9.74 -25.66
C SER A 238 13.55 8.60 -24.93
N LEU A 239 13.19 8.81 -23.66
CA LEU A 239 12.43 7.84 -22.86
C LEU A 239 10.95 7.79 -23.29
N LEU A 240 10.36 8.93 -23.64
CA LEU A 240 8.92 9.05 -23.93
C LEU A 240 8.62 9.50 -25.36
N GLY A 241 9.40 10.42 -25.93
CA GLY A 241 9.18 10.94 -27.29
C GLY A 241 9.18 9.89 -28.38
N SER A 242 10.06 8.89 -28.31
CA SER A 242 10.10 7.75 -29.25
C SER A 242 8.81 6.90 -29.25
N ARG A 243 8.09 6.84 -28.11
CA ARG A 243 6.82 6.10 -27.98
C ARG A 243 5.58 6.95 -28.24
N LEU A 244 5.69 8.26 -28.04
CA LEU A 244 4.61 9.24 -28.29
C LEU A 244 4.68 9.86 -29.70
N GLY A 245 5.71 9.56 -30.49
CA GLY A 245 5.90 10.12 -31.83
C GLY A 245 6.28 11.61 -31.82
N LEU A 246 6.81 12.12 -30.70
CA LEU A 246 7.29 13.49 -30.60
C LEU A 246 8.70 13.58 -31.21
N SER A 247 9.01 14.68 -31.90
CA SER A 247 10.38 14.96 -32.32
C SER A 247 11.24 15.29 -31.11
N ASP A 248 12.51 14.88 -31.14
CA ASP A 248 13.48 15.08 -30.04
C ASP A 248 13.59 16.56 -29.62
N GLU A 249 13.42 17.49 -30.57
CA GLU A 249 13.42 18.94 -30.29
C GLU A 249 12.19 19.40 -29.52
N ILE A 250 10.99 18.90 -29.84
CA ILE A 250 9.75 19.28 -29.14
C ILE A 250 9.75 18.71 -27.73
N GLU A 251 10.26 17.49 -27.54
CA GLU A 251 10.39 16.86 -26.23
C GLU A 251 11.32 17.67 -25.31
N LEU A 252 12.50 18.04 -25.80
CA LEU A 252 13.49 18.77 -25.01
C LEU A 252 13.01 20.19 -24.66
N TRP A 253 12.60 20.97 -25.67
CA TRP A 253 12.20 22.37 -25.45
C TRP A 253 10.84 22.49 -24.77
N GLY A 254 9.90 21.59 -25.08
CA GLY A 254 8.60 21.50 -24.41
C GLY A 254 8.73 21.08 -22.95
N GLY A 255 9.58 20.08 -22.67
CA GLY A 255 9.92 19.65 -21.31
C GLY A 255 10.57 20.77 -20.49
N LEU A 256 11.56 21.46 -21.06
CA LEU A 256 12.23 22.59 -20.41
C LEU A 256 11.25 23.74 -20.11
N ALA A 257 10.38 24.09 -21.07
CA ALA A 257 9.36 25.12 -20.87
C ALA A 257 8.39 24.75 -19.74
N ALA A 258 7.88 23.51 -19.74
CA ALA A 258 6.99 23.02 -18.69
C ALA A 258 7.67 23.01 -17.31
N PHE A 259 8.94 22.59 -17.26
CA PHE A 259 9.73 22.57 -16.02
C PHE A 259 9.95 23.98 -15.46
N LEU A 260 10.33 24.95 -16.32
CA LEU A 260 10.53 26.34 -15.91
C LEU A 260 9.22 27.00 -15.46
N VAL A 261 8.12 26.79 -16.19
CA VAL A 261 6.80 27.31 -15.79
C VAL A 261 6.38 26.70 -14.45
N GLY A 262 6.52 25.38 -14.28
CA GLY A 262 6.25 24.70 -13.02
C GLY A 262 7.07 25.27 -11.86
N LEU A 263 8.37 25.49 -12.08
CA LEU A 263 9.27 26.09 -11.08
C LEU A 263 8.86 27.52 -10.72
N THR A 264 8.52 28.36 -11.70
CA THR A 264 8.06 29.74 -11.41
C THR A 264 6.78 29.78 -10.59
N LEU A 265 5.84 28.87 -10.87
CA LEU A 265 4.59 28.74 -10.12
C LEU A 265 4.85 28.25 -8.70
N ALA A 266 5.73 27.26 -8.52
CA ALA A 266 6.08 26.73 -7.21
C ALA A 266 6.79 27.79 -6.35
N ILE A 267 7.73 28.56 -6.91
CA ILE A 267 8.40 29.66 -6.20
C ILE A 267 7.39 30.76 -5.80
N SER A 268 6.38 31.02 -6.63
CA SER A 268 5.33 31.98 -6.29
C SER A 268 4.41 31.50 -5.16
N ALA A 269 4.32 30.19 -4.91
CA ALA A 269 3.44 29.60 -3.92
C ALA A 269 4.16 29.35 -2.58
N GLU A 270 5.29 28.65 -2.64
CA GLU A 270 6.03 28.13 -1.47
C GLU A 270 7.36 28.88 -1.25
N GLY A 271 7.69 29.85 -2.11
CA GLY A 271 8.92 30.62 -2.02
C GLY A 271 10.17 29.81 -2.37
N ILE A 272 11.30 30.16 -1.75
CA ILE A 272 12.61 29.55 -2.05
C ILE A 272 12.71 28.08 -1.60
N VAL A 273 11.82 27.65 -0.70
CA VAL A 273 11.75 26.27 -0.19
C VAL A 273 11.44 25.29 -1.33
N ALA A 274 10.58 25.68 -2.27
CA ALA A 274 10.24 24.86 -3.45
C ALA A 274 11.47 24.42 -4.23
N LEU A 275 12.49 25.30 -4.38
CA LEU A 275 13.70 24.97 -5.14
C LEU A 275 14.52 23.85 -4.47
N VAL A 276 14.52 23.82 -3.14
CA VAL A 276 15.22 22.78 -2.35
C VAL A 276 14.46 21.45 -2.40
N GLU A 277 13.14 21.49 -2.63
CA GLU A 277 12.29 20.30 -2.72
C GLU A 277 12.24 19.65 -4.11
N VAL A 278 12.62 20.36 -5.18
CA VAL A 278 12.63 19.81 -6.56
C VAL A 278 13.36 18.46 -6.66
N PRO A 279 14.61 18.30 -6.15
CA PRO A 279 15.30 17.01 -6.21
C PRO A 279 14.54 15.88 -5.50
N SER A 280 13.83 16.20 -4.41
CA SER A 280 13.10 15.21 -3.60
C SER A 280 12.01 14.49 -4.40
N VAL A 281 11.34 15.19 -5.33
CA VAL A 281 10.29 14.59 -6.19
C VAL A 281 10.90 13.55 -7.14
N PHE A 282 12.07 13.84 -7.72
CA PHE A 282 12.77 12.88 -8.58
C PHE A 282 13.34 11.70 -7.79
N VAL A 283 13.88 11.94 -6.59
CA VAL A 283 14.35 10.87 -5.68
C VAL A 283 13.20 9.94 -5.31
N GLN A 284 12.00 10.46 -5.09
CA GLN A 284 10.82 9.64 -4.80
C GLN A 284 10.44 8.74 -5.97
N VAL A 285 10.50 9.22 -7.22
CA VAL A 285 10.27 8.39 -8.41
C VAL A 285 11.37 7.32 -8.55
N ILE A 286 12.64 7.71 -8.39
CA ILE A 286 13.78 6.78 -8.46
C ILE A 286 13.69 5.72 -7.35
N SER A 287 13.13 6.04 -6.18
CA SER A 287 12.95 5.08 -5.08
C SER A 287 12.14 3.85 -5.49
N TYR A 288 11.23 3.95 -6.47
CA TYR A 288 10.44 2.83 -6.98
C TYR A 288 11.27 1.81 -7.78
N VAL A 289 12.44 2.18 -8.29
CA VAL A 289 13.41 1.24 -8.89
C VAL A 289 13.78 0.13 -7.90
N ARG A 290 13.64 0.37 -6.60
CA ARG A 290 13.84 -0.63 -5.56
C ARG A 290 12.94 -1.86 -5.74
N ILE A 291 11.76 -1.73 -6.35
CA ILE A 291 10.90 -2.86 -6.71
C ILE A 291 11.69 -3.85 -7.58
N ALA A 292 12.36 -3.32 -8.61
CA ALA A 292 13.16 -4.15 -9.50
C ALA A 292 14.42 -4.69 -8.82
N ALA A 293 15.14 -3.85 -8.07
CA ALA A 293 16.35 -4.27 -7.37
C ALA A 293 16.10 -5.43 -6.40
N LEU A 294 15.01 -5.38 -5.63
CA LEU A 294 14.65 -6.44 -4.68
C LEU A 294 14.22 -7.71 -5.41
N GLY A 295 13.45 -7.58 -6.50
CA GLY A 295 13.02 -8.75 -7.26
C GLY A 295 14.11 -9.47 -8.04
N VAL A 296 15.15 -8.75 -8.48
CA VAL A 296 16.36 -9.33 -9.07
C VAL A 296 17.23 -9.96 -7.97
N ALA A 297 17.32 -9.36 -6.79
CA ALA A 297 18.05 -9.92 -5.66
C ALA A 297 17.44 -11.24 -5.15
N ASP A 298 16.11 -11.30 -5.00
CA ASP A 298 15.40 -12.51 -4.59
C ASP A 298 15.59 -13.65 -5.61
N TYR A 299 15.52 -13.34 -6.91
CA TYR A 299 15.84 -14.29 -7.97
C TYR A 299 17.30 -14.75 -7.92
N GLY A 300 18.25 -13.82 -7.81
CA GLY A 300 19.68 -14.14 -7.76
C GLY A 300 20.03 -15.05 -6.57
N LEU A 301 19.38 -14.83 -5.43
CA LEU A 301 19.53 -15.67 -4.24
C LEU A 301 18.97 -17.08 -4.48
N ALA A 302 17.75 -17.18 -5.03
CA ALA A 302 17.15 -18.47 -5.38
C ALA A 302 18.01 -19.24 -6.40
N HIS A 303 18.48 -18.56 -7.45
CA HIS A 303 19.34 -19.13 -8.48
C HIS A 303 20.67 -19.64 -7.90
N ALA A 304 21.30 -18.89 -6.98
CA ALA A 304 22.52 -19.31 -6.32
C ALA A 304 22.32 -20.57 -5.46
N PHE A 305 21.23 -20.64 -4.68
CA PHE A 305 20.91 -21.84 -3.90
C PHE A 305 20.61 -23.05 -4.78
N ASN A 306 19.89 -22.84 -5.88
CA ASN A 306 19.60 -23.89 -6.85
C ASN A 306 20.89 -24.40 -7.53
N GLY A 307 21.79 -23.50 -7.91
CA GLY A 307 23.10 -23.85 -8.46
C GLY A 307 23.96 -24.66 -7.48
N MET A 308 23.99 -24.27 -6.20
CA MET A 308 24.67 -25.04 -5.15
C MET A 308 24.05 -26.42 -4.97
N ALA A 309 22.73 -26.55 -4.97
CA ALA A 309 22.05 -27.83 -4.84
C ALA A 309 22.29 -28.74 -6.07
N ALA A 310 22.27 -28.18 -7.28
CA ALA A 310 22.52 -28.90 -8.53
C ALA A 310 23.96 -29.43 -8.61
N GLY A 311 24.96 -28.63 -8.21
CA GLY A 311 26.36 -29.07 -8.18
C GLY A 311 26.60 -30.26 -7.24
N HIS A 312 25.90 -30.31 -6.10
CA HIS A 312 25.96 -31.47 -5.20
C HIS A 312 25.19 -32.69 -5.74
N TYR A 313 24.13 -32.46 -6.53
CA TYR A 313 23.41 -33.53 -7.22
C TYR A 313 24.24 -34.17 -8.36
N GLU A 314 25.02 -33.38 -9.10
CA GLU A 314 25.93 -33.92 -10.11
C GLU A 314 27.08 -34.72 -9.47
N ALA A 315 27.60 -34.27 -8.32
CA ALA A 315 28.57 -35.03 -7.53
C ALA A 315 28.00 -36.37 -7.03
N PHE A 316 26.69 -36.47 -6.80
CA PHE A 316 26.01 -37.73 -6.48
C PHE A 316 26.05 -38.72 -7.65
N MET A 317 25.81 -38.27 -8.87
CA MET A 317 25.89 -39.12 -10.08
C MET A 317 27.29 -39.74 -10.28
N GLY A 318 28.32 -39.15 -9.65
CA GLY A 318 29.69 -39.68 -9.55
C GLY A 318 29.91 -40.76 -8.46
N GLY A 319 28.89 -41.18 -7.72
CA GLY A 319 28.94 -42.34 -6.80
C GLY A 319 28.95 -42.03 -5.29
N ALA A 320 28.75 -40.78 -4.87
CA ALA A 320 28.79 -40.40 -3.45
C ALA A 320 27.39 -40.31 -2.82
N THR A 321 26.86 -41.39 -2.24
CA THR A 321 25.48 -41.47 -1.69
C THR A 321 25.16 -40.42 -0.61
N LEU A 322 26.16 -39.93 0.13
CA LEU A 322 25.98 -38.93 1.17
C LEU A 322 25.60 -37.53 0.62
N SER A 323 25.92 -37.24 -0.65
CA SER A 323 25.75 -35.91 -1.25
C SER A 323 24.29 -35.52 -1.54
N ILE A 324 23.35 -36.49 -1.67
CA ILE A 324 21.92 -36.20 -1.83
C ILE A 324 21.34 -35.51 -0.59
N VAL A 325 21.71 -35.99 0.60
CA VAL A 325 21.18 -35.44 1.85
C VAL A 325 21.60 -33.98 1.98
N PHE A 326 22.86 -33.66 1.67
CA PHE A 326 23.35 -32.29 1.65
C PHE A 326 22.66 -31.44 0.58
N ALA A 327 22.47 -31.95 -0.64
CA ALA A 327 21.76 -31.23 -1.70
C ALA A 327 20.31 -30.88 -1.29
N LEU A 328 19.59 -31.83 -0.70
CA LEU A 328 18.21 -31.62 -0.24
C LEU A 328 18.15 -30.63 0.93
N VAL A 329 19.08 -30.71 1.88
CA VAL A 329 19.14 -29.76 3.00
C VAL A 329 19.43 -28.34 2.49
N ILE A 330 20.41 -28.17 1.59
CA ILE A 330 20.75 -26.87 1.01
C ILE A 330 19.55 -26.32 0.23
N PHE A 331 18.86 -27.15 -0.53
CA PHE A 331 17.68 -26.74 -1.27
C PHE A 331 16.56 -26.28 -0.33
N VAL A 332 16.17 -27.09 0.66
CA VAL A 332 15.08 -26.74 1.58
C VAL A 332 15.41 -25.49 2.39
N VAL A 333 16.63 -25.39 2.93
CA VAL A 333 17.05 -24.23 3.71
C VAL A 333 17.14 -22.98 2.84
N GLY A 334 17.72 -23.08 1.64
CA GLY A 334 17.83 -21.96 0.71
C GLY A 334 16.46 -21.42 0.31
N GLN A 335 15.54 -22.30 -0.04
CA GLN A 335 14.18 -21.95 -0.43
C GLN A 335 13.39 -21.33 0.74
N LEU A 336 13.59 -21.83 1.97
CA LEU A 336 12.97 -21.25 3.17
C LEU A 336 13.52 -19.85 3.48
N VAL A 337 14.83 -19.64 3.30
CA VAL A 337 15.48 -18.33 3.49
C VAL A 337 14.92 -17.32 2.48
N VAL A 338 14.87 -17.68 1.18
CA VAL A 338 14.30 -16.80 0.15
C VAL A 338 12.82 -16.53 0.41
N PHE A 339 12.05 -17.54 0.82
CA PHE A 339 10.64 -17.35 1.20
C PHE A 339 10.48 -16.38 2.39
N THR A 340 11.31 -16.49 3.41
CA THR A 340 11.17 -15.63 4.60
C THR A 340 11.63 -14.20 4.31
N LEU A 341 12.78 -14.06 3.64
CA LEU A 341 13.33 -12.75 3.25
C LEU A 341 12.45 -12.06 2.21
N GLY A 342 11.89 -12.81 1.27
CA GLY A 342 10.96 -12.30 0.27
C GLY A 342 9.70 -11.72 0.93
N LEU A 343 9.08 -12.43 1.88
CA LEU A 343 7.90 -11.95 2.60
C LEU A 343 8.17 -10.66 3.39
N ILE A 344 9.23 -10.66 4.20
CA ILE A 344 9.56 -9.55 5.09
C ILE A 344 10.10 -8.37 4.29
N GLY A 345 11.08 -8.62 3.42
CA GLY A 345 11.73 -7.61 2.59
C GLY A 345 10.75 -6.95 1.64
N SER A 346 10.04 -7.74 0.83
CA SER A 346 9.07 -7.20 -0.14
C SER A 346 7.85 -6.61 0.55
N GLY A 347 7.38 -7.21 1.64
CA GLY A 347 6.25 -6.71 2.42
C GLY A 347 6.52 -5.32 3.04
N ILE A 348 7.64 -5.17 3.76
CA ILE A 348 8.01 -3.88 4.39
C ILE A 348 8.32 -2.83 3.32
N ASN A 349 9.05 -3.22 2.28
CA ASN A 349 9.45 -2.26 1.26
C ASN A 349 8.26 -1.77 0.42
N SER A 350 7.28 -2.62 0.16
CA SER A 350 6.02 -2.22 -0.48
C SER A 350 5.26 -1.19 0.34
N LEU A 351 5.24 -1.31 1.68
CA LEU A 351 4.64 -0.30 2.56
C LEU A 351 5.45 0.99 2.57
N ARG A 352 6.79 0.89 2.64
CA ARG A 352 7.68 2.05 2.59
C ARG A 352 7.36 2.93 1.39
N LEU A 353 7.30 2.34 0.19
CA LEU A 353 7.00 3.03 -1.07
C LEU A 353 5.70 3.85 -1.01
N GLN A 354 4.72 3.40 -0.23
CA GLN A 354 3.46 4.08 -0.11
C GLN A 354 3.51 5.15 0.99
N TYR A 355 4.08 4.83 2.14
CA TYR A 355 4.14 5.71 3.31
C TYR A 355 5.09 6.89 3.15
N VAL A 356 6.20 6.72 2.43
CA VAL A 356 7.25 7.74 2.33
C VAL A 356 7.19 8.48 1.00
N GLU A 357 6.83 7.80 -0.09
CA GLU A 357 6.85 8.40 -1.42
C GLU A 357 5.46 8.90 -1.86
N CYS A 358 4.37 8.20 -1.48
CA CYS A 358 3.02 8.58 -1.94
C CYS A 358 2.18 9.34 -0.91
N PHE A 359 2.15 8.90 0.36
CA PHE A 359 1.29 9.49 1.39
C PHE A 359 1.60 10.96 1.66
N PRO A 360 2.87 11.41 1.79
CA PRO A 360 3.16 12.81 2.08
C PRO A 360 2.69 13.79 1.00
N LYS A 361 2.26 13.30 -0.18
CA LYS A 361 1.75 14.15 -1.26
C LYS A 361 0.34 14.66 -1.01
N PHE A 362 -0.47 13.92 -0.26
CA PHE A 362 -1.90 14.21 -0.05
C PHE A 362 -2.39 14.04 1.39
N PHE A 363 -1.69 13.25 2.21
CA PHE A 363 -2.09 12.89 3.56
C PHE A 363 -1.41 13.81 4.58
N VAL A 364 -2.20 14.56 5.35
CA VAL A 364 -1.71 15.37 6.49
C VAL A 364 -1.93 14.60 7.79
N GLY A 365 -3.05 13.87 7.89
CA GLY A 365 -3.38 13.03 9.04
C GLY A 365 -3.76 13.81 10.30
N GLY A 366 -3.80 13.10 11.43
CA GLY A 366 -4.12 13.67 12.74
C GLY A 366 -5.60 13.61 13.11
N GLY A 367 -6.41 12.81 12.41
CA GLY A 367 -7.80 12.57 12.77
C GLY A 367 -7.95 11.70 14.02
N THR A 368 -9.14 11.75 14.63
CA THR A 368 -9.52 10.90 15.75
C THR A 368 -10.31 9.68 15.25
N ASP A 369 -9.97 8.47 15.71
CA ASP A 369 -10.66 7.24 15.26
C ASP A 369 -12.08 7.21 15.83
N TYR A 370 -13.04 6.82 15.00
CA TYR A 370 -14.40 6.63 15.46
C TYR A 370 -14.52 5.34 16.27
N THR A 371 -14.53 5.48 17.61
CA THR A 371 -14.82 4.39 18.53
C THR A 371 -16.28 4.49 18.99
N PRO A 372 -17.22 3.73 18.39
CA PRO A 372 -18.62 3.79 18.79
C PRO A 372 -18.77 3.33 20.25
N PHE A 373 -19.70 3.96 20.96
CA PHE A 373 -20.04 3.54 22.31
C PHE A 373 -20.80 2.21 22.27
N GLY A 374 -20.17 1.14 22.77
CA GLY A 374 -20.79 -0.18 22.89
C GLY A 374 -19.86 -1.34 22.58
N TYR A 375 -20.09 -2.46 23.26
CA TYR A 375 -19.43 -3.73 22.97
C TYR A 375 -20.22 -4.49 21.90
N THR A 376 -19.63 -4.68 20.72
CA THR A 376 -20.12 -5.71 19.81
C THR A 376 -19.60 -7.05 20.34
N ARG A 377 -20.40 -7.78 21.11
CA ARG A 377 -20.02 -9.11 21.63
C ARG A 377 -19.76 -10.04 20.44
N LYS A 378 -18.50 -10.42 20.19
CA LYS A 378 -18.12 -11.31 19.08
C LYS A 378 -17.97 -12.77 19.52
N TYR A 379 -17.73 -13.04 20.81
CA TYR A 379 -17.29 -14.37 21.27
C TYR A 379 -18.19 -15.08 22.31
N THR A 380 -19.34 -14.52 22.69
CA THR A 380 -20.24 -15.17 23.66
C THR A 380 -21.68 -15.17 23.15
N HIS A 381 -22.29 -16.35 23.04
CA HIS A 381 -23.75 -16.48 22.90
C HIS A 381 -24.41 -16.11 24.23
N GLU A 382 -25.46 -15.29 24.18
CA GLU A 382 -26.36 -15.15 25.32
C GLU A 382 -26.93 -16.52 25.66
N THR A 383 -26.60 -17.00 26.85
CA THR A 383 -27.45 -18.01 27.48
C THR A 383 -28.57 -17.19 28.10
N GLU A 384 -29.74 -17.19 27.47
CA GLU A 384 -30.99 -16.75 28.09
C GLU A 384 -31.17 -17.53 29.40
N THR A 385 -30.74 -16.95 30.52
CA THR A 385 -31.28 -17.33 31.82
C THR A 385 -32.45 -16.41 32.09
N THR A 386 -33.60 -16.80 31.58
CA THR A 386 -34.90 -16.49 32.18
C THR A 386 -34.86 -16.95 33.64
N VAL A 387 -34.96 -16.02 34.59
CA VAL A 387 -35.65 -16.22 35.86
C VAL A 387 -36.39 -14.94 36.21
#